data_AF-A0A1H2VHK7-F1
#
_entry.id   AF-A0A1H2VHK7-F1
#
_cell.length_a   1.000
_cell.length_b   1.000
_cell.length_c   1.000
_cell.angle_alpha   90.00
_cell.angle_beta   90.00
_cell.angle_gamma   90.00
#
_symmetry.space_group_name_H-M   'P 1'
#
loop_
_entity.id
_entity.type
_entity.pdbx_description
1 polymer ?
#
loop_
_entity_poly.entity_id
_entity_poly.type
_entity_poly.pdbx_seq_one_letter_code
_entity_poly.pdbx_strand_id
1 'polypeptide(L)'
;MSGTNDPNVVDAEVVEETAAPNLPATVEPVLPEADYSEGGVPSFDYVRDKIENRHATSVGASELAGLGTEHTMASLDEKIAKNKEAAKDKLAEIRRSMGKDS
;
A
#
# COMPACT_ATOMS: atom_id res chain seq x y z
N MET A 1 39.31 46.37 -32.18
CA MET A 1 39.23 45.08 -31.47
C MET A 1 39.22 44.01 -32.55
N SER A 2 40.37 43.39 -32.81
CA SER A 2 40.55 42.41 -33.89
C SER A 2 40.03 41.07 -33.41
N GLY A 3 38.88 40.63 -33.95
CA GLY A 3 38.36 39.29 -33.71
C GLY A 3 39.29 38.27 -34.36
N THR A 4 39.77 37.32 -33.57
CA THR A 4 40.53 36.16 -34.04
C THR A 4 39.59 35.28 -34.89
N ASN A 5 39.82 35.21 -36.20
CA ASN A 5 39.20 34.22 -37.07
C ASN A 5 39.85 32.86 -36.78
N ASP A 6 39.19 32.04 -35.95
CA ASP A 6 39.56 30.66 -35.69
C ASP A 6 39.19 29.81 -36.93
N PRO A 7 40.16 29.12 -37.57
CA PRO A 7 39.91 28.34 -38.79
C PRO A 7 39.00 27.11 -38.57
N ASN A 8 38.64 26.79 -37.32
CA ASN A 8 37.73 25.69 -37.00
C ASN A 8 36.26 26.10 -36.87
N VAL A 9 35.92 27.39 -37.02
CA VAL A 9 34.52 27.84 -36.99
C VAL A 9 33.92 27.76 -38.40
N VAL A 10 32.97 26.84 -38.57
CA VAL A 10 32.16 26.74 -39.79
C VAL A 10 30.89 27.57 -39.63
N ASP A 11 30.72 28.58 -40.49
CA ASP A 11 29.48 29.35 -40.59
C ASP A 11 28.37 28.44 -41.13
N ALA A 12 27.33 28.23 -40.31
CA ALA A 12 26.17 27.45 -40.71
C ALA A 12 25.15 28.35 -41.43
N GLU A 13 25.03 28.17 -42.75
CA GLU A 13 23.90 28.71 -43.52
C GLU A 13 22.64 27.92 -43.17
N VAL A 14 21.59 28.62 -42.73
CA VAL A 14 20.29 28.00 -42.47
C VAL A 14 19.66 27.68 -43.82
N VAL A 15 19.68 26.39 -44.18
CA VAL A 15 18.95 25.88 -45.34
C VAL A 15 17.46 25.99 -45.00
N GLU A 16 16.70 26.79 -45.76
CA GLU A 16 15.24 26.72 -45.72
C GLU A 16 14.82 25.32 -46.16
N GLU A 17 14.30 24.54 -45.20
CA GLU A 17 13.81 23.19 -45.42
C GLU A 17 12.57 23.23 -46.31
N THR A 18 12.79 23.04 -47.62
CA THR A 18 11.72 22.95 -48.59
C THR A 18 10.87 21.72 -48.30
N ALA A 19 9.62 21.97 -47.92
CA ALA A 19 8.49 21.04 -47.85
C ALA A 19 8.72 19.78 -46.99
N ALA A 20 8.24 19.86 -45.76
CA ALA A 20 8.12 18.77 -44.81
C ALA A 20 7.70 17.43 -45.47
N PRO A 21 8.45 16.33 -45.27
CA PRO A 21 7.85 15.01 -45.44
C PRO A 21 6.73 14.91 -44.40
N ASN A 22 5.60 14.33 -44.79
CA ASN A 22 4.44 14.11 -43.93
C ASN A 22 4.86 13.25 -42.71
N LEU A 23 5.32 13.91 -41.64
CA LEU A 23 5.69 13.28 -40.38
C LEU A 23 4.42 12.65 -39.80
N PRO A 24 4.45 11.39 -39.33
CA PRO A 24 3.32 10.86 -38.56
C PRO A 24 3.07 11.82 -37.40
N ALA A 25 1.81 12.23 -37.22
CA ALA A 25 1.40 13.09 -36.13
C ALA A 25 2.05 12.62 -34.82
N THR A 26 2.77 13.51 -34.15
CA THR A 26 3.29 13.29 -32.80
C THR A 26 2.13 12.83 -31.94
N VAL A 27 2.09 11.54 -31.59
CA VAL A 27 1.15 11.02 -30.62
C VAL A 27 1.60 11.59 -29.29
N GLU A 28 0.91 12.62 -28.80
CA GLU A 28 1.14 13.12 -27.46
C GLU A 28 1.01 11.95 -26.48
N PRO A 29 1.97 11.75 -25.56
CA PRO A 29 1.84 10.71 -24.56
C PRO A 29 0.59 11.02 -23.73
N VAL A 30 -0.42 10.15 -23.83
CA VAL A 30 -1.60 10.21 -22.97
C VAL A 30 -1.10 9.99 -21.55
N LEU A 31 -1.10 11.06 -20.75
CA LEU A 31 -0.81 10.98 -19.33
C LEU A 31 -1.94 10.19 -18.66
N PRO A 32 -1.64 9.33 -17.67
CA PRO A 32 -2.68 8.66 -16.90
C PRO A 32 -3.58 9.70 -16.24
N GLU A 33 -4.88 9.39 -16.18
CA GLU A 33 -5.84 10.24 -15.48
C GLU A 33 -5.44 10.41 -14.01
N ALA A 34 -5.64 11.61 -13.47
CA ALA A 34 -5.33 11.89 -12.08
C ALA A 34 -6.30 11.16 -11.13
N ASP A 35 -5.78 10.57 -10.07
CA ASP A 35 -6.58 9.90 -9.02
C ASP A 35 -7.58 10.83 -8.32
N TYR A 36 -7.30 12.13 -8.33
CA TYR A 36 -8.13 13.18 -7.72
C TYR A 36 -8.32 14.33 -8.70
N SER A 37 -9.54 14.88 -8.71
CA SER A 37 -9.82 16.18 -9.32
C SER A 37 -9.11 17.31 -8.59
N GLU A 38 -9.02 18.49 -9.21
CA GLU A 38 -8.46 19.70 -8.58
C GLU A 38 -9.16 20.08 -7.26
N GLY A 39 -10.45 19.75 -7.13
CA GLY A 39 -11.23 19.93 -5.91
C GLY A 39 -11.00 18.86 -4.82
N GLY A 40 -10.07 17.91 -5.05
CA GLY A 40 -9.77 16.82 -4.12
C GLY A 40 -10.80 15.69 -4.09
N VAL A 41 -11.72 15.64 -5.06
CA VAL A 41 -12.67 14.52 -5.18
C VAL A 41 -11.98 13.37 -5.92
N PRO A 42 -11.93 12.15 -5.35
CA PRO A 42 -11.31 11.01 -6.00
C PRO A 42 -12.09 10.54 -7.23
N SER A 43 -11.39 9.99 -8.21
CA SER A 43 -12.00 9.32 -9.36
C SER A 43 -12.71 8.03 -8.95
N PHE A 44 -13.67 7.59 -9.77
CA PHE A 44 -14.38 6.32 -9.52
C PHE A 44 -13.43 5.12 -9.53
N ASP A 45 -12.48 5.12 -10.45
CA ASP A 45 -11.49 4.05 -10.62
C ASP A 45 -10.57 3.96 -9.40
N TYR A 46 -10.09 5.10 -8.89
CA TYR A 46 -9.29 5.14 -7.68
C TYR A 46 -10.03 4.56 -6.46
N VAL A 47 -11.32 4.89 -6.29
CA VAL A 47 -12.13 4.34 -5.19
C VAL A 47 -12.33 2.83 -5.35
N ARG A 48 -12.61 2.36 -6.56
CA ARG A 48 -12.78 0.94 -6.88
C ARG A 48 -11.52 0.15 -6.56
N ASP A 49 -10.37 0.57 -7.10
CA ASP A 49 -9.08 -0.08 -6.89
C ASP A 49 -8.71 -0.11 -5.40
N LYS A 50 -9.01 0.97 -4.66
CA LYS A 50 -8.78 1.03 -3.22
C LYS A 50 -9.66 0.07 -2.42
N ILE A 51 -10.91 -0.14 -2.85
CA ILE A 51 -11.81 -1.13 -2.24
C ILE A 51 -11.32 -2.54 -2.55
N GLU A 52 -10.98 -2.83 -3.80
CA GLU A 52 -10.50 -4.15 -4.22
C GLU A 52 -9.19 -4.52 -3.51
N ASN A 53 -8.24 -3.59 -3.42
CA ASN A 53 -7.01 -3.78 -2.66
C ASN A 53 -7.29 -4.05 -1.17
N ARG A 54 -8.21 -3.29 -0.55
CA ARG A 54 -8.60 -3.53 0.86
C ARG A 54 -9.29 -4.88 1.02
N HIS A 55 -10.16 -5.25 0.09
CA HIS A 55 -10.89 -6.51 0.14
C HIS A 55 -9.94 -7.69 -0.01
N ALA A 56 -9.06 -7.69 -1.03
CA ALA A 56 -8.04 -8.70 -1.22
C ALA A 56 -7.12 -8.82 0.01
N THR A 57 -6.71 -7.70 0.59
CA THR A 57 -5.92 -7.69 1.83
C THR A 57 -6.71 -8.27 3.01
N SER A 58 -8.00 -7.92 3.15
CA SER A 58 -8.83 -8.38 4.27
C SER A 58 -9.09 -9.88 4.26
N VAL A 59 -9.29 -10.48 3.08
CA VAL A 59 -9.47 -11.93 2.91
C VAL A 59 -8.24 -12.68 3.42
N GLY A 60 -7.04 -12.20 3.10
CA GLY A 60 -5.80 -12.80 3.61
C GLY A 60 -5.43 -12.38 5.04
N ALA A 61 -5.85 -11.20 5.50
CA ALA A 61 -5.47 -10.67 6.81
C ALA A 61 -6.19 -11.36 7.97
N SER A 62 -7.44 -11.82 7.80
CA SER A 62 -8.10 -12.63 8.83
C SER A 62 -7.41 -13.96 9.06
N GLU A 63 -6.89 -14.59 8.00
CA GLU A 63 -6.10 -15.81 8.09
C GLU A 63 -4.70 -15.52 8.64
N LEU A 64 -4.05 -14.45 8.16
CA LEU A 64 -2.69 -14.06 8.56
C LEU A 64 -2.62 -13.57 10.02
N ALA A 65 -3.64 -12.87 10.52
CA ALA A 65 -3.75 -12.52 11.94
C ALA A 65 -3.79 -13.78 12.84
N GLY A 66 -4.33 -14.89 12.32
CA GLY A 66 -4.27 -16.21 12.96
C GLY A 66 -2.97 -16.99 12.73
N LEU A 67 -2.20 -16.67 11.69
CA LEU A 67 -0.97 -17.38 11.31
C LEU A 67 0.34 -16.69 11.72
N GLY A 68 0.32 -15.41 12.08
CA GLY A 68 1.52 -14.56 12.15
C GLY A 68 1.83 -13.89 13.50
N THR A 69 1.21 -14.30 14.60
CA THR A 69 1.52 -13.75 15.93
C THR A 69 1.77 -14.88 16.93
N GLU A 70 2.40 -14.58 18.06
CA GLU A 70 2.64 -15.48 19.22
C GLU A 70 1.41 -16.35 19.61
N HIS A 71 0.23 -15.95 19.15
CA HIS A 71 -1.05 -16.65 19.21
C HIS A 71 -1.16 -17.83 18.24
N THR A 72 -0.21 -18.76 18.29
CA THR A 72 -0.42 -20.10 17.72
C THR A 72 -1.59 -20.80 18.44
N MET A 73 -2.26 -21.79 17.80
CA MET A 73 -3.31 -22.56 18.48
C MET A 73 -2.84 -23.17 19.81
N ALA A 74 -1.57 -23.60 19.88
CA ALA A 74 -0.95 -24.09 21.10
C ALA A 74 -0.88 -23.02 22.22
N SER A 75 -0.53 -21.77 21.88
CA SER A 75 -0.52 -20.65 22.83
C SER A 75 -1.93 -20.33 23.37
N LEU A 76 -2.96 -20.49 22.53
CA LEU A 76 -4.35 -20.28 22.94
C LEU A 76 -4.82 -21.38 23.91
N ASP A 77 -4.52 -22.64 23.61
CA ASP A 77 -4.86 -23.77 24.47
C ASP A 77 -4.18 -23.67 25.85
N GLU A 78 -2.91 -23.27 25.90
CA GLU A 78 -2.18 -23.01 27.14
C GLU A 78 -2.85 -21.89 27.97
N LYS A 79 -3.20 -20.77 27.32
CA LYS A 79 -3.90 -19.65 27.98
C LYS A 79 -5.26 -20.09 28.53
N ILE A 80 -6.01 -20.92 27.80
CA ILE A 80 -7.29 -21.48 28.27
C ILE A 80 -7.08 -22.41 29.47
N ALA A 81 -6.07 -23.28 29.43
CA ALA A 81 -5.75 -24.18 30.53
C ALA A 81 -5.40 -23.41 31.81
N LYS A 82 -4.51 -22.42 31.72
CA LYS A 82 -4.11 -21.56 32.83
C LYS A 82 -5.29 -20.80 33.45
N ASN A 83 -6.18 -20.26 32.62
CA ASN A 83 -7.38 -19.58 33.10
C ASN A 83 -8.34 -20.53 33.81
N LYS A 84 -8.51 -21.76 33.30
CA LYS A 84 -9.34 -22.79 33.95
C LYS A 84 -8.79 -23.17 35.33
N GLU A 85 -7.47 -23.31 35.46
CA GLU A 85 -6.82 -23.59 36.73
C GLU A 85 -7.01 -22.45 37.72
N ALA A 86 -6.69 -21.21 37.32
CA ALA A 86 -6.88 -20.02 38.17
C ALA A 86 -8.34 -19.84 38.60
N ALA A 87 -9.30 -20.11 37.71
CA ALA A 87 -10.73 -20.06 38.04
C ALA A 87 -11.12 -21.13 39.07
N LYS A 88 -10.60 -22.37 38.94
CA LYS A 88 -10.84 -23.43 39.92
C LYS A 88 -10.28 -23.07 41.29
N ASP A 89 -9.06 -22.55 41.34
CA ASP A 89 -8.43 -22.13 42.60
C ASP A 89 -9.23 -21.01 43.27
N LYS A 90 -9.67 -20.03 42.48
CA LYS A 90 -10.48 -18.93 43.00
C LYS A 90 -11.83 -19.41 43.52
N LEU A 91 -12.48 -20.35 42.82
CA LEU A 91 -13.74 -20.95 43.27
C LEU A 91 -13.55 -21.76 44.56
N ALA A 92 -12.44 -22.48 44.70
CA ALA A 92 -12.13 -23.21 45.92
C ALA A 92 -11.87 -22.26 47.10
N GLU A 93 -11.18 -21.14 46.88
CA GLU A 93 -11.01 -20.09 47.89
C GLU A 93 -12.37 -19.52 48.37
N ILE A 94 -13.27 -19.21 47.43
CA ILE A 94 -14.61 -18.70 47.73
C ILE A 94 -15.44 -19.75 48.50
N ARG A 95 -15.34 -21.02 48.15
CA ARG A 95 -16.10 -22.08 48.82
C ARG A 95 -15.60 -22.30 50.26
N ARG A 96 -14.29 -22.22 50.49
CA ARG A 96 -13.70 -22.19 51.85
C ARG A 96 -14.14 -20.96 52.64
N SER A 97 -14.13 -19.77 52.07
CA SER A 97 -14.55 -18.55 52.79
C SER A 97 -16.03 -18.55 53.15
N MET A 98 -16.87 -19.26 52.37
CA MET A 98 -18.29 -19.48 52.67
C MET A 98 -18.54 -20.65 53.64
N GLY A 99 -17.50 -21.33 54.16
CA GLY A 99 -17.66 -22.46 55.08
C GLY A 99 -18.33 -23.69 54.45
N LYS A 100 -18.31 -23.82 53.11
CA LYS A 100 -18.90 -24.94 52.36
C LYS A 100 -17.94 -26.11 52.14
N ASP A 101 -16.68 -25.95 52.56
CA ASP A 101 -15.60 -26.95 52.48
C ASP A 101 -15.03 -27.33 53.86
N SER A 102 -15.76 -27.04 54.94
CA SER A 102 -15.44 -27.45 56.32
C SER A 102 -16.32 -28.62 56.77
#